data_AF-X1QLZ6-F1
#
_entry.id   AF-X1QLZ6-F1
#
_cell.length_a   1.000
_cell.length_b   1.000
_cell.length_c   1.000
_cell.angle_alpha   90.00
_cell.angle_beta   90.00
_cell.angle_gamma   90.00
#
_symmetry.space_group_name_H-M   'P 1'
#
loop_
_entity.id
_entity.type
_entity.pdbx_description
1 polymer ?
#
loop_
_entity_poly.entity_id
_entity_poly.type
_entity_poly.pdbx_seq_one_letter_code
_entity_poly.pdbx_strand_id
1 'polypeptide(L)' 'KLAGIDKGKRGPHILRHTFCTRLHQKGVSPFTIKDLAGHKSLNTTMRYVKIENKEQAEAVDRLEFGIL' A
#
# COMPACT_ATOMS: atom_id res chain seq x y z
N LYS A 1 -7.19 24.93 -14.05
CA LYS A 1 -6.67 23.77 -13.29
C LYS A 1 -7.56 23.60 -12.05
N LEU A 2 -8.41 22.57 -11.96
CA LEU A 2 -9.39 22.42 -10.87
C LEU A 2 -8.83 21.83 -9.57
N ALA A 3 -7.71 21.09 -9.62
CA ALA A 3 -7.13 20.40 -8.45
C ALA A 3 -5.64 20.73 -8.20
N GLY A 4 -5.06 21.71 -8.89
CA GLY A 4 -3.64 22.07 -8.70
C GLY A 4 -2.60 21.02 -9.14
N ILE A 5 -3.01 19.87 -9.70
CA ILE A 5 -2.10 18.77 -10.06
C ILE A 5 -1.37 19.06 -11.39
N ASP A 6 -0.04 18.97 -11.37
CA ASP A 6 0.80 19.01 -12.56
C ASP A 6 0.72 17.69 -13.34
N LYS A 7 0.28 17.77 -14.60
CA LYS A 7 -0.01 16.61 -15.46
C LYS A 7 1.24 16.03 -16.15
N GLY A 8 2.38 16.72 -16.10
CA GLY A 8 3.53 16.47 -16.99
C GLY A 8 4.27 15.13 -16.81
N LYS A 9 4.08 14.43 -15.69
CA LYS A 9 4.74 13.13 -15.40
C LYS A 9 3.86 12.14 -14.64
N ARG A 10 2.57 12.43 -14.46
CA ARG A 10 1.69 11.78 -13.48
C ARG A 10 0.39 11.34 -14.14
N GLY A 11 0.50 10.34 -15.02
CA GLY A 11 -0.64 9.71 -15.68
C GLY A 11 -1.48 8.83 -14.74
N PRO A 12 -2.44 8.05 -15.27
CA PRO A 12 -3.35 7.18 -14.51
C PRO A 12 -2.67 6.25 -13.51
N HIS A 13 -1.40 5.91 -13.76
CA HIS A 13 -0.58 5.13 -12.85
C HIS A 13 -0.46 5.73 -11.45
N ILE A 14 -0.44 7.07 -11.29
CA ILE A 14 -0.31 7.67 -9.96
C ILE A 14 -1.54 7.40 -9.08
N LEU A 15 -2.73 7.35 -9.69
CA LEU A 15 -3.96 7.00 -8.98
C LEU A 15 -3.92 5.55 -8.52
N ARG A 16 -3.42 4.65 -9.38
CA ARG A 16 -3.23 3.23 -9.03
C ARG A 16 -2.21 3.06 -7.90
N HIS A 17 -1.12 3.82 -7.93
CA HIS A 17 -0.16 3.89 -6.82
C HIS A 17 -0.84 4.33 -5.52
N THR A 18 -1.52 5.49 -5.54
CA THR A 18 -2.21 6.02 -4.35
C THR A 18 -3.27 5.05 -3.81
N PHE A 19 -4.01 4.38 -4.69
CA PHE A 19 -5.00 3.37 -4.31
C PHE A 19 -4.36 2.19 -3.56
N CYS A 20 -3.32 1.58 -4.14
CA CYS A 20 -2.66 0.43 -3.53
C CYS A 20 -1.97 0.81 -2.20
N THR A 21 -1.29 1.95 -2.15
CA THR A 21 -0.63 2.44 -0.93
C THR A 21 -1.65 2.73 0.18
N ARG A 22 -2.80 3.34 -0.12
CA ARG A 22 -3.83 3.61 0.89
C ARG A 22 -4.48 2.35 1.43
N LEU A 23 -4.68 1.32 0.62
CA LEU A 23 -5.20 0.04 1.10
C LEU A 23 -4.19 -0.62 2.04
N HIS A 24 -2.91 -0.60 1.69
CA HIS A 24 -1.85 -1.15 2.52
C HIS A 24 -1.75 -0.42 3.87
N GLN A 25 -1.76 0.92 3.88
CA GLN A 25 -1.76 1.73 5.11
C GLN A 25 -2.98 1.47 6.02
N LYS A 26 -4.08 0.93 5.48
CA LYS A 26 -5.25 0.51 6.25
C LYS A 26 -5.14 -0.94 6.76
N GLY A 27 -3.99 -1.59 6.60
CA GLY A 27 -3.75 -2.97 7.02
C GLY A 27 -4.37 -4.03 6.09
N VAL A 28 -4.77 -3.65 4.87
CA VAL A 28 -5.31 -4.63 3.90
C VAL A 28 -4.18 -5.52 3.39
N SER A 29 -4.43 -6.83 3.33
CA SER A 29 -3.41 -7.79 2.89
C SER A 29 -2.94 -7.52 1.45
N PRO A 30 -1.63 -7.71 1.14
CA PRO A 30 -1.11 -7.57 -0.23
C PRO A 30 -1.82 -8.47 -1.25
N PHE A 31 -2.35 -9.63 -0.83
CA PHE A 31 -3.14 -10.53 -1.69
C PHE A 31 -4.48 -9.91 -2.07
N THR A 32 -5.19 -9.32 -1.11
CA THR A 32 -6.45 -8.61 -1.38
C THR A 32 -6.20 -7.40 -2.27
N ILE A 33 -5.11 -6.64 -2.04
CA ILE A 33 -4.75 -5.50 -2.89
C ILE A 33 -4.42 -5.96 -4.31
N LYS A 34 -3.78 -7.12 -4.48
CA LYS A 34 -3.51 -7.73 -5.80
C LYS A 34 -4.80 -7.94 -6.58
N ASP A 35 -5.81 -8.53 -5.94
CA ASP A 35 -7.06 -8.88 -6.58
C ASP A 35 -7.89 -7.62 -6.89
N LEU A 36 -7.93 -6.66 -5.96
CA LEU A 36 -8.60 -5.36 -6.17
C LEU A 36 -7.94 -4.51 -7.26
N ALA A 37 -6.62 -4.57 -7.38
CA ALA A 37 -5.91 -3.91 -8.46
C ALA A 37 -6.00 -4.69 -9.79
N GLY A 38 -6.33 -5.99 -9.76
CA GLY A 38 -6.28 -6.86 -10.93
C GLY A 38 -4.85 -7.16 -11.40
N HIS A 39 -3.89 -7.26 -10.48
CA HIS A 39 -2.53 -7.67 -10.83
C HIS A 39 -2.46 -9.19 -11.03
N LYS A 40 -1.84 -9.64 -12.13
CA LYS A 40 -1.57 -11.07 -12.35
C LYS A 40 -0.52 -11.62 -11.38
N SER A 41 0.41 -10.79 -10.92
CA SER A 41 1.49 -11.19 -10.02
C SER A 41 1.49 -10.35 -8.76
N LEU A 42 1.73 -11.01 -7.62
CA LEU A 42 1.90 -10.35 -6.33
C LEU A 42 3.12 -9.42 -6.36
N ASN A 43 4.15 -9.75 -7.14
CA ASN A 43 5.36 -8.94 -7.30
C ASN A 43 5.06 -7.51 -7.79
N THR A 44 4.01 -7.34 -8.61
CA THR A 44 3.56 -6.01 -9.04
C THR A 44 2.94 -5.23 -7.88
N THR A 45 2.17 -5.90 -7.02
CA THR A 45 1.59 -5.30 -5.81
C THR A 45 2.66 -4.94 -4.78
N MET A 46 3.66 -5.80 -4.59
CA MET A 46 4.75 -5.58 -3.62
C MET A 46 5.54 -4.30 -3.90
N ARG A 47 5.57 -3.82 -5.16
CA ARG A 47 6.19 -2.54 -5.51
C ARG A 47 5.51 -1.33 -4.84
N TYR A 48 4.26 -1.48 -4.40
CA TYR A 48 3.47 -0.46 -3.69
C TYR A 48 3.42 -0.66 -2.17
N VAL A 49 3.77 -1.86 -1.72
CA VAL A 49 3.86 -2.27 -0.31
C VAL A 49 5.29 -2.03 0.13
N LYS A 50 5.68 -0.76 0.28
CA LYS A 50 6.90 -0.47 1.04
C LYS A 50 6.54 -0.67 2.50
N ILE A 51 7.07 -1.73 3.10
CA ILE A 51 7.00 -1.91 4.54
C ILE A 51 7.65 -0.66 5.15
N GLU A 52 6.84 0.20 5.77
CA GLU A 52 7.38 1.30 6.57
C GLU A 52 7.93 0.69 7.86
N ASN A 53 9.08 1.15 8.35
CA ASN A 53 9.72 0.63 9.58
C ASN A 53 8.75 0.51 10.77
N LYS A 54 7.72 1.36 10.79
CA LYS A 54 6.65 1.36 11.78
C LYS A 54 5.81 0.07 11.77
N GLU A 55 5.49 -0.48 10.60
CA GLU A 55 4.73 -1.74 10.50
C GLU A 55 5.53 -2.93 11.03
N GLN A 56 6.85 -2.94 10.87
CA GLN A 56 7.70 -4.00 11.43
C GLN A 56 7.71 -3.95 12.95
N ALA A 57 7.84 -2.75 13.52
CA ALA A 57 7.78 -2.55 14.96
C ALA A 57 6.41 -2.96 15.53
N GLU A 58 5.30 -2.52 14.91
CA GLU A 58 3.94 -2.93 15.33
C GLU A 58 3.68 -4.43 15.15
N ALA A 59 4.24 -5.06 14.11
CA ALA A 59 4.10 -6.51 13.91
C ALA A 59 4.86 -7.32 14.96
N VAL A 60 6.03 -6.85 15.39
CA VAL A 60 6.79 -7.45 16.49
C VAL A 60 6.10 -7.20 17.82
N ASP A 61 5.56 -6.00 18.06
CA ASP A 61 4.78 -5.66 19.24
C ASP A 61 3.57 -6.57 19.41
N ARG A 62 2.89 -6.94 18.31
CA ARG A 62 1.79 -7.92 18.34
C ARG A 62 2.22 -9.36 18.64
N LEU A 63 3.49 -9.71 18.46
CA LEU A 63 4.04 -11.02 18.86
C LEU A 63 4.37 -11.06 20.35
N GLU A 64 4.74 -9.91 20.94
CA GLU A 64 4.87 -9.78 22.39
C GLU A 64 3.46 -9.72 22.98
N PHE A 65 2.91 -10.92 23.20
CA PHE A 65 1.67 -11.20 23.91
C PHE A 65 1.35 -10.13 24.94
N GLY A 66 0.12 -9.60 24.91
CA GLY A 66 -0.38 -8.67 25.91
C GLY A 66 -0.02 -9.14 27.32
N ILE A 67 1.02 -8.55 27.88
CA ILE A 67 1.36 -8.65 29.29
C ILE A 67 0.98 -7.28 29.86
N LEU A 68 -0.24 -7.28 30.42
CA LEU A 68 -0.84 -6.36 31.40
C LEU A 68 -0.96 -4.88 31.01
#